data_AF-A0A9W6Y3Q2-F1
#
_entry.id   AF-A0A9W6Y3Q2-F1
#
_cell.length_a   1.000
_cell.length_b   1.000
_cell.length_c   1.000
_cell.angle_alpha   90.00
_cell.angle_beta   90.00
_cell.angle_gamma   90.00
#
_symmetry.space_group_name_H-M   'P 1'
#
loop_
_entity.id
_entity.type
_entity.pdbx_description
1 polymer ?
#
loop_
_entity_poly.entity_id
_entity_poly.type
_entity_poly.pdbx_seq_one_letter_code
_entity_poly.pdbx_strand_id
1 'polypeptide(L)'
;MDLLPSLPRRCNNTQGTVARHVVELAVVLERLAEAGLSLKAAKCSFAATSMEYLGHDLTPEGIKPTSRLITAIVEFPKPDDEAAVRRFVALAGYYRRFMPEFGSRMAPVDCAVA
;
A
#
# COMPACT_ATOMS: atom_id res chain seq x y z
N MET A 1 19.62 19.07 -11.38
CA MET A 1 19.49 18.28 -12.63
C MET A 1 19.82 16.85 -12.22
N ASP A 2 18.88 16.05 -11.68
CA ASP A 2 17.54 15.78 -12.18
C ASP A 2 16.48 15.78 -11.08
N LEU A 3 15.57 16.76 -11.16
CA LEU A 3 14.25 16.68 -10.55
C LEU A 3 13.42 15.73 -11.40
N LEU A 4 13.55 14.42 -11.17
CA LEU A 4 12.49 13.50 -11.57
C LEU A 4 11.40 13.65 -10.50
N PRO A 5 10.22 14.23 -10.83
CA PRO A 5 9.08 14.12 -9.94
C PRO A 5 8.88 12.62 -9.73
N SER A 6 8.93 12.17 -8.48
CA SER A 6 8.70 10.78 -8.12
C SER A 6 7.32 10.40 -8.64
N LEU A 7 7.28 9.86 -9.86
CA LEU A 7 6.07 9.36 -10.49
C LEU A 7 5.40 8.46 -9.46
N PRO A 8 4.11 8.66 -9.12
CA PRO A 8 3.38 7.62 -8.42
C PRO A 8 3.53 6.39 -9.32
N ARG A 9 4.33 5.40 -8.91
CA ARG A 9 4.51 4.18 -9.70
C ARG A 9 3.10 3.66 -9.90
N ARG A 10 2.59 3.83 -11.14
CA ARG A 10 1.25 3.46 -11.54
C ARG A 10 1.05 2.07 -10.98
N CYS A 11 0.00 1.92 -10.20
CA CYS A 11 -0.53 0.60 -10.00
C CYS A 11 -0.89 0.17 -11.42
N ASN A 12 -0.19 -0.82 -11.98
CA ASN A 12 -0.51 -1.35 -13.31
C ASN A 12 -1.87 -2.09 -13.30
N ASN A 13 -2.69 -1.89 -12.26
CA ASN A 13 -3.94 -2.60 -12.08
C ASN A 13 -5.08 -1.82 -12.73
N THR A 14 -5.69 -2.47 -13.72
CA THR A 14 -6.96 -2.13 -14.37
C THR A 14 -6.99 -0.81 -15.15
N GLN A 15 -6.16 -0.67 -16.19
CA GLN A 15 -6.60 0.03 -17.39
C GLN A 15 -7.56 -0.90 -18.14
N GLY A 16 -8.85 -0.81 -17.85
CA GLY A 16 -9.86 -1.69 -18.43
C GLY A 16 -11.27 -1.18 -18.23
N THR A 17 -12.13 -1.44 -19.20
CA THR A 17 -13.58 -1.18 -19.07
C THR A 17 -14.23 -2.24 -18.19
N VAL A 18 -15.42 -1.94 -17.65
CA VAL A 18 -16.21 -2.91 -16.88
C VAL A 18 -16.46 -4.19 -17.69
N ALA A 19 -16.66 -4.08 -19.01
CA ALA A 19 -16.82 -5.24 -19.90
C ALA A 19 -15.62 -6.18 -19.85
N ARG A 20 -14.40 -5.64 -19.89
CA ARG A 20 -13.17 -6.43 -19.77
C ARG A 20 -13.06 -7.10 -18.39
N HIS A 21 -13.38 -6.36 -17.33
CA HIS A 21 -13.37 -6.88 -15.96
C HIS A 21 -14.28 -8.11 -15.80
N VAL A 22 -15.49 -8.08 -16.38
CA VAL A 22 -16.43 -9.21 -16.32
C VAL A 22 -15.86 -10.46 -17.01
N VAL A 23 -15.22 -10.30 -18.17
CA VAL A 23 -14.59 -11.41 -18.89
C VAL A 23 -13.42 -11.99 -18.10
N GLU A 24 -12.55 -11.14 -17.57
CA GLU A 24 -11.42 -11.58 -16.74
C GLU A 24 -11.88 -12.28 -15.46
N LEU A 25 -12.95 -11.78 -14.84
CA LEU A 25 -13.53 -12.37 -13.64
C LEU A 25 -14.07 -13.78 -13.91
N ALA A 26 -14.76 -13.98 -15.04
CA ALA A 26 -15.29 -15.28 -15.43
C ALA A 26 -14.16 -16.33 -15.56
N VAL A 27 -13.06 -15.96 -16.24
CA VAL A 27 -11.89 -16.85 -16.41
C VAL A 27 -11.25 -17.22 -15.07
N VAL A 28 -11.14 -16.26 -14.14
CA VAL A 28 -10.58 -16.53 -12.81
C VAL A 28 -11.48 -17.47 -12.01
N LEU A 29 -12.79 -17.25 -12.02
CA LEU A 29 -13.74 -18.08 -11.31
C LEU A 29 -13.79 -19.52 -11.86
N GLU A 30 -13.70 -19.67 -13.18
CA GLU A 30 -13.61 -20.98 -13.85
C GLU A 30 -12.37 -21.74 -13.40
N ARG A 31 -11.19 -21.11 -13.42
CA ARG A 31 -9.94 -21.73 -12.96
C ARG A 31 -9.97 -22.11 -11.48
N LEU A 32 -10.62 -21.29 -10.64
CA LEU A 32 -10.79 -21.61 -9.22
C LEU A 32 -11.69 -22.83 -9.04
N ALA A 33 -12.76 -22.94 -9.83
CA ALA A 33 -13.65 -24.09 -9.82
C ALA A 33 -12.95 -25.37 -10.30
N GLU A 34 -12.16 -25.29 -11.38
CA GLU A 34 -11.33 -26.41 -11.88
C GLU A 34 -10.33 -26.90 -10.82
N ALA A 35 -9.76 -25.98 -10.04
CA ALA A 35 -8.87 -26.30 -8.93
C ALA A 35 -9.59 -26.81 -7.66
N GLY A 36 -10.93 -26.89 -7.66
CA GLY A 36 -11.71 -27.30 -6.50
C GLY A 36 -11.75 -26.28 -5.37
N LEU A 37 -11.44 -25.01 -5.65
CA LEU A 37 -11.45 -23.93 -4.66
C LEU A 37 -12.81 -23.24 -4.62
N SER A 38 -13.33 -23.04 -3.40
CA SER A 38 -14.58 -22.32 -3.17
C SER A 38 -14.31 -20.97 -2.51
N LEU A 39 -14.96 -19.92 -3.00
CA LEU A 39 -14.89 -18.57 -2.44
C LEU A 39 -16.02 -18.33 -1.44
N LYS A 40 -15.72 -17.61 -0.36
CA LYS A 40 -16.74 -17.09 0.56
C LYS A 40 -17.28 -15.78 -0.01
N ALA A 41 -18.50 -15.79 -0.55
CA ALA A 41 -19.13 -14.60 -1.15
C ALA A 41 -19.09 -13.37 -0.22
N ALA A 42 -19.26 -13.56 1.09
CA ALA A 42 -19.20 -12.49 2.09
C ALA A 42 -17.83 -11.76 2.18
N LYS A 43 -16.75 -12.35 1.67
CA LYS A 43 -15.41 -11.77 1.65
C LYS A 43 -15.01 -11.26 0.25
N CYS A 44 -15.86 -11.45 -0.75
CA CYS A 44 -15.58 -11.04 -2.12
C CYS A 44 -16.25 -9.70 -2.42
N SER A 45 -15.50 -8.78 -3.00
CA SER A 45 -16.01 -7.52 -3.56
C SER A 45 -15.56 -7.45 -5.01
N PHE A 46 -16.49 -7.16 -5.93
CA PHE A 46 -16.26 -7.13 -7.37
C PHE A 46 -16.64 -5.76 -7.92
N ALA A 47 -15.94 -5.30 -8.96
CA ALA A 47 -16.19 -4.02 -9.63
C ALA A 47 -16.31 -2.79 -8.69
N ALA A 48 -15.60 -2.79 -7.56
CA ALA A 48 -15.62 -1.69 -6.60
C ALA A 48 -14.66 -0.57 -7.03
N THR A 49 -15.05 0.68 -6.77
CA THR A 49 -14.21 1.86 -7.03
C THR A 49 -13.05 1.98 -6.04
N SER A 50 -13.22 1.43 -4.83
CA SER A 50 -12.19 1.39 -3.80
C SER A 50 -12.26 0.09 -3.01
N MET A 51 -11.11 -0.47 -2.62
CA MET A 51 -11.04 -1.72 -1.85
C MET A 51 -9.77 -1.80 -1.02
N GLU A 52 -9.84 -2.39 0.17
CA GLU A 52 -8.66 -2.76 0.95
C GLU A 52 -8.01 -4.03 0.39
N TYR A 53 -6.70 -3.97 0.15
CA TYR A 53 -5.90 -5.09 -0.32
C TYR A 53 -4.52 -5.09 0.35
N LEU A 54 -4.21 -6.17 1.08
CA LEU A 54 -2.94 -6.34 1.80
C LEU A 54 -2.59 -5.18 2.75
N GLY A 55 -3.60 -4.58 3.39
CA GLY A 55 -3.42 -3.44 4.29
C GLY A 55 -3.21 -2.10 3.56
N HIS A 56 -3.54 -2.04 2.28
CA HIS A 56 -3.56 -0.81 1.51
C HIS A 56 -4.94 -0.54 0.92
N ASP A 57 -5.31 0.73 0.83
CA ASP A 57 -6.53 1.16 0.18
C ASP A 57 -6.22 1.39 -1.31
N LEU A 58 -6.82 0.56 -2.16
CA LEU A 58 -6.80 0.74 -3.61
C LEU A 58 -7.88 1.76 -3.97
N THR A 59 -7.49 2.86 -4.60
CA THR A 59 -8.39 3.93 -5.06
C THR A 59 -8.07 4.28 -6.51
N PRO A 60 -8.95 4.98 -7.25
CA PRO A 60 -8.68 5.42 -8.62
C PRO A 60 -7.46 6.34 -8.72
N GLU A 61 -7.16 7.07 -7.65
CA GLU A 61 -6.00 7.95 -7.53
C GLU A 61 -4.69 7.18 -7.28
N GLY A 62 -4.78 5.92 -6.85
CA GLY A 62 -3.64 5.05 -6.58
C GLY A 62 -3.76 4.23 -5.30
N ILE A 63 -2.63 3.66 -4.87
CA ILE A 63 -2.50 2.95 -3.59
C ILE A 63 -2.29 3.98 -2.48
N LYS A 64 -3.11 3.91 -1.44
CA LYS A 64 -2.95 4.67 -0.20
C LYS A 64 -2.72 3.72 0.97
N PRO A 65 -1.94 4.11 2.00
CA PRO A 65 -1.87 3.33 3.22
C PRO A 65 -3.22 3.42 3.94
N THR A 66 -3.73 2.28 4.43
CA THR A 66 -4.96 2.24 5.21
C THR A 66 -4.80 3.05 6.50
N SER A 67 -5.90 3.61 7.02
CA SER A 67 -5.93 4.41 8.25
C SER A 67 -5.18 3.75 9.42
N ARG A 68 -5.31 2.43 9.55
CA ARG A 68 -4.63 1.63 10.59
C ARG A 68 -3.11 1.72 10.53
N LEU A 69 -2.53 1.74 9.33
CA LEU A 69 -1.10 1.90 9.13
C LEU A 69 -0.67 3.33 9.53
N ILE A 70 -1.47 4.34 9.17
CA ILE A 70 -1.21 5.73 9.53
C ILE A 70 -1.27 5.91 11.06
N THR A 71 -2.28 5.34 11.72
CA THR A 71 -2.44 5.38 13.18
C THR A 71 -1.22 4.83 13.89
N ALA A 72 -0.62 3.73 13.40
CA ALA A 72 0.56 3.13 14.02
C ALA A 72 1.79 4.06 14.05
N ILE A 73 1.92 4.98 13.09
CA ILE A 73 2.97 6.01 13.11
C ILE A 73 2.57 7.17 14.02
N VAL A 74 1.32 7.63 13.93
CA VAL A 74 0.83 8.79 14.69
C VAL A 74 0.84 8.51 16.20
N GLU A 75 0.49 7.30 16.59
CA GLU A 75 0.49 6.84 17.98
C GLU A 75 1.86 6.32 18.44
N PHE A 76 2.88 6.31 17.55
CA PHE A 76 4.20 5.87 17.94
C PHE A 76 4.74 6.80 19.05
N PRO A 77 5.10 6.25 20.23
CA PRO A 77 5.56 7.08 21.33
C PRO A 77 6.87 7.78 20.97
N LYS A 78 7.08 8.98 21.50
CA LYS A 78 8.34 9.70 21.30
C LYS A 78 9.50 8.78 21.72
N PRO A 79 10.48 8.50 20.83
CA PRO A 79 11.58 7.63 21.18
C PRO A 79 12.51 8.34 22.17
N ASP A 80 12.69 7.73 23.34
CA ASP A 80 13.58 8.24 24.40
C ASP A 80 14.97 7.57 24.38
N ASP A 81 15.10 6.42 23.71
CA ASP A 81 16.33 5.63 23.62
C ASP A 81 16.75 5.38 22.16
N GLU A 82 18.04 5.16 21.93
CA GLU A 82 18.59 4.82 20.59
C GLU A 82 17.90 3.60 19.96
N ALA A 83 17.58 2.58 20.76
CA ALA A 83 16.83 1.41 20.30
C ALA A 83 15.40 1.78 19.85
N ALA A 84 14.77 2.75 20.50
CA ALA A 84 13.46 3.25 20.09
C ALA A 84 13.55 4.06 18.80
N VAL A 85 14.61 4.84 18.60
CA VAL A 85 14.85 5.57 17.35
C VAL A 85 15.07 4.59 16.19
N ARG A 86 15.89 3.53 16.36
CA ARG A 86 16.05 2.46 15.36
C ARG A 86 14.72 1.82 14.95
N ARG A 87 13.85 1.53 15.92
CA ARG A 87 12.50 1.00 15.67
C ARG A 87 11.62 1.97 14.87
N PHE A 88 11.68 3.26 15.20
CA PHE A 88 10.95 4.29 14.49
C PHE A 88 11.44 4.42 13.04
N VAL A 89 12.75 4.45 12.80
CA VAL A 89 13.35 4.50 11.46
C VAL A 89 12.90 3.29 10.62
N ALA A 90 12.94 2.09 11.19
CA ALA A 90 12.47 0.88 10.51
C ALA A 90 10.97 0.95 10.15
N LEU A 91 10.14 1.46 11.08
CA LEU A 91 8.71 1.67 10.85
C LEU A 91 8.49 2.69 9.74
N ALA A 92 9.12 3.86 9.81
CA ALA A 92 9.02 4.92 8.82
C ALA A 92 9.48 4.46 7.42
N GLY A 93 10.49 3.59 7.37
CA GLY A 93 10.99 2.99 6.13
C GLY A 93 9.94 2.21 5.34
N TYR A 94 8.94 1.62 6.00
CA TYR A 94 7.81 0.97 5.33
C TYR A 94 6.99 1.97 4.49
N TYR A 95 6.91 3.23 4.92
CA TYR A 95 6.10 4.29 4.31
C TYR A 95 6.83 5.15 3.30
N ARG A 96 8.12 4.88 3.04
CA ARG A 96 8.96 5.64 2.10
C ARG A 96 8.34 5.86 0.72
N ARG A 97 7.44 4.96 0.28
CA ARG A 97 6.75 5.06 -1.02
C ARG A 97 5.64 6.11 -1.03
N PHE A 98 5.09 6.45 0.13
CA PHE A 98 3.98 7.40 0.29
C PHE A 98 4.46 8.79 0.74
N MET A 99 5.69 8.90 1.24
CA MET A 99 6.27 10.16 1.69
C MET A 99 7.22 10.74 0.63
N PRO A 100 6.89 11.91 0.04
CA PRO A 100 7.83 12.61 -0.83
C PRO A 100 9.04 13.07 -0.02
N GLU A 101 10.22 12.97 -0.62
CA GLU A 101 11.49 13.41 -0.02
C GLU A 101 11.79 12.72 1.33
N PHE A 102 11.40 11.46 1.48
CA PHE A 102 11.62 10.69 2.71
C PHE A 102 13.06 10.78 3.24
N GLY A 103 14.06 10.69 2.36
CA GLY A 103 15.46 10.75 2.75
C GLY A 103 15.88 12.09 3.38
N SER A 104 15.43 13.24 2.86
CA SER A 104 15.76 14.54 3.45
C SER A 104 15.03 14.75 4.78
N ARG A 105 13.80 14.24 4.89
CA ARG A 105 12.97 14.34 6.11
C ARG A 105 13.47 13.43 7.23
N MET A 106 14.01 12.26 6.90
CA MET A 106 14.54 11.29 7.87
C MET A 106 16.01 11.50 8.21
N ALA A 107 16.79 12.19 7.36
CA ALA A 107 18.19 12.51 7.59
C ALA A 107 18.53 12.97 9.04
N PRO A 108 17.81 13.90 9.68
CA PRO A 108 18.13 14.32 11.04
C PRO A 108 17.91 13.21 12.09
N VAL A 109 17.00 12.27 11.83
CA VAL A 109 16.70 11.15 12.74
C VAL A 109 17.65 9.98 12.49
N ASP A 110 17.97 9.70 11.23
CA ASP A 110 18.91 8.65 10.82
C ASP A 110 20.33 8.97 11.31
N CYS A 111 20.77 10.24 11.23
CA CYS A 111 22.07 10.67 11.77
C CYS A 111 22.18 10.53 13.30
N ALA A 112 21.08 10.54 14.04
CA ALA A 112 21.11 10.38 15.50
C ALA A 112 21.31 8.92 15.95
N VAL A 113 21.22 7.97 15.01
CA VAL A 113 21.33 6.52 15.23
C VAL A 113 22.62 5.94 14.64
N ALA A 114 23.34 6.73 13.84
CA ALA A 114 24.56 6.34 13.13
C ALA A 114 25.81 6.42 14.01
#